data_AF-A0AAV8YNM3-F1
#
_entry.id   AF-A0AAV8YNM3-F1
#
_cell.length_a   1.000
_cell.length_b   1.000
_cell.length_c   1.000
_cell.angle_alpha   90.00
_cell.angle_beta   90.00
_cell.angle_gamma   90.00
#
_symmetry.space_group_name_H-M   'P 1'
#
loop_
_entity.id
_entity.type
_entity.pdbx_description
1 polymer ?
#
loop_
_entity_poly.entity_id
_entity_poly.type
_entity_poly.pdbx_seq_one_letter_code
_entity_poly.pdbx_strand_id
1 'polypeptide(L)'
;MKETVRKLRTMFGRNEAPSAPGVRKFLRKVRETGMLMDNRSHPRTRPVRTAERIASVAQSVRENPRTSTRHRAQQLNVSRTPLRRILHKDLGVFAYKLQLTQEFESRATMIMKFWKDCYL
;
A
#
# COMPACT_ATOMS: atom_id res chain seq x y z
N MET A 1 26.88 32.40 -8.12
CA MET A 1 25.65 31.77 -8.69
C MET A 1 25.30 32.24 -10.09
N LYS A 2 25.31 33.55 -10.38
CA LYS A 2 25.03 34.05 -11.75
C LYS A 2 26.00 33.45 -12.79
N GLU A 3 27.29 33.36 -12.45
CA GLU A 3 28.30 32.73 -13.32
C GLU A 3 28.08 31.23 -13.54
N THR A 4 27.70 30.50 -12.49
CA THR A 4 27.37 29.07 -12.59
C THR A 4 26.19 28.83 -13.52
N VAL A 5 25.12 29.63 -13.37
CA VAL A 5 23.94 29.55 -14.24
C VAL A 5 24.28 29.99 -15.67
N ARG A 6 25.18 30.97 -15.84
CA ARG A 6 25.67 31.39 -17.16
C ARG A 6 26.43 30.25 -17.85
N LYS A 7 27.35 29.57 -17.15
CA LYS A 7 28.06 28.39 -17.67
C LYS A 7 27.09 27.26 -18.02
N LEU A 8 26.10 26.98 -17.16
CA LEU A 8 25.07 25.98 -17.43
C LEU A 8 24.22 26.33 -18.66
N ARG A 9 23.89 27.62 -18.86
CA ARG A 9 23.19 28.10 -20.08
C ARG A 9 24.02 27.93 -21.35
N THR A 10 25.34 28.04 -21.25
CA THR A 10 26.24 27.76 -22.38
C THR A 10 26.28 26.27 -22.71
N MET A 11 26.23 25.40 -21.70
CA MET A 11 26.31 23.93 -21.89
C MET A 11 24.99 23.29 -22.33
N PHE A 12 23.86 23.71 -21.73
CA PHE A 12 22.54 23.09 -21.94
C PHE A 12 21.58 23.96 -22.77
N GLY A 13 21.98 25.17 -23.16
CA GLY A 13 21.10 26.12 -23.86
C GLY A 13 20.17 26.90 -22.95
N ARG A 14 19.56 27.96 -23.48
CA ARG A 14 18.82 28.96 -22.67
C ARG A 14 17.56 28.42 -21.98
N ASN A 15 16.87 27.47 -22.63
CA ASN A 15 15.56 26.98 -22.17
C ASN A 15 15.66 25.72 -21.29
N GLU A 16 16.72 24.94 -21.45
CA GLU A 16 16.92 23.69 -20.69
C GLU A 16 17.80 23.91 -19.45
N ALA A 17 18.50 25.04 -19.38
CA ALA A 17 19.36 25.35 -18.24
C ALA A 17 18.54 25.56 -16.94
N PRO A 18 18.97 24.94 -15.83
CA PRO A 18 18.31 25.10 -14.55
C PRO A 18 18.25 26.57 -14.10
N SER A 19 17.13 26.95 -13.49
CA SER A 19 16.97 28.28 -12.92
C SER A 19 17.90 28.48 -11.72
N ALA A 20 18.32 29.72 -11.48
CA ALA A 20 19.15 30.07 -10.31
C ALA A 20 18.58 29.56 -8.96
N PRO A 21 17.27 29.65 -8.66
CA PRO A 21 16.71 29.04 -7.45
C PRO A 21 16.77 27.51 -7.47
N GLY A 22 16.61 26.86 -8.62
CA GLY A 22 16.77 25.41 -8.77
C GLY A 22 18.19 24.95 -8.42
N VAL A 23 19.21 25.62 -8.95
CA VAL A 23 20.63 25.33 -8.64
C VAL A 23 20.92 25.53 -7.15
N ARG A 24 20.38 26.58 -6.53
CA ARG A 24 20.55 26.80 -5.07
C ARG A 24 19.89 25.71 -4.25
N LYS A 25 18.65 25.32 -4.57
CA LYS A 25 17.93 24.24 -3.91
C LYS A 25 18.69 22.92 -4.04
N PHE A 26 19.23 22.64 -5.22
CA PHE A 26 20.08 21.49 -5.50
C PHE A 26 21.36 21.50 -4.65
N LEU A 27 22.14 22.58 -4.67
CA LEU A 27 23.38 22.69 -3.90
C LEU A 27 23.15 22.59 -2.40
N ARG A 28 22.06 23.19 -1.89
CA ARG A 28 21.66 23.05 -0.49
C ARG A 28 21.41 21.59 -0.15
N LYS A 29 20.66 20.88 -0.98
CA LYS A 29 20.36 19.46 -0.80
C LYS A 29 21.60 18.58 -0.82
N VAL A 30 22.53 18.83 -1.76
CA VAL A 30 23.80 18.11 -1.83
C VAL A 30 24.63 18.34 -0.58
N ARG A 31 24.67 19.55 -0.04
CA ARG A 31 25.40 19.86 1.20
C ARG A 31 24.76 19.23 2.44
N GLU A 32 23.43 19.23 2.52
CA GLU A 32 22.70 18.73 3.68
C GLU A 32 22.62 17.19 3.73
N THR A 33 22.39 16.55 2.59
CA THR A 33 22.09 15.10 2.53
C THR A 33 23.18 14.29 1.82
N GLY A 34 24.07 14.92 1.04
CA GLY A 34 25.06 14.22 0.22
C GLY A 34 24.49 13.39 -0.93
N MET A 35 23.16 13.41 -1.11
CA MET A 35 22.45 12.58 -2.09
C MET A 35 21.86 13.42 -3.22
N LEU A 36 21.98 12.89 -4.44
CA LEU A 36 21.42 13.50 -5.66
C LEU A 36 19.95 13.12 -5.90
N MET A 37 19.47 12.06 -5.26
CA MET A 37 18.13 11.51 -5.47
C MET A 37 17.04 12.42 -4.90
N ASP A 38 15.87 12.48 -5.54
CA ASP A 38 14.79 13.31 -5.00
C ASP A 38 14.32 12.78 -3.64
N ASN A 39 14.03 13.68 -2.70
CA ASN A 39 13.50 13.24 -1.41
C ASN A 39 12.13 12.68 -1.71
N ARG A 40 11.89 11.40 -1.38
CA ARG A 40 10.56 10.82 -1.57
C ARG A 40 9.56 11.74 -0.89
N SER A 41 8.69 12.34 -1.70
CA SER A 41 7.59 13.16 -1.20
C SER A 41 6.86 12.39 -0.11
N HIS A 42 6.45 13.07 0.95
CA HIS A 42 5.84 12.45 2.12
C HIS A 42 4.81 11.40 1.70
N PRO A 43 4.80 10.22 2.35
CA PRO A 43 3.87 9.17 1.99
C PRO A 43 2.46 9.75 2.06
N ARG A 44 1.70 9.65 0.97
CA ARG A 44 0.30 10.08 0.94
C ARG A 44 -0.47 9.33 2.03
N THR A 45 -0.86 10.02 3.09
CA THR A 45 -1.65 9.47 4.19
C THR A 45 -3.00 8.98 3.63
N ARG A 46 -3.35 7.72 3.90
CA ARG A 46 -4.60 7.10 3.45
C ARG A 46 -5.60 7.06 4.62
N PRO A 47 -6.51 8.04 4.76
CA PRO A 47 -7.33 8.21 5.97
C PRO A 47 -8.28 7.03 6.26
N VAL A 48 -8.62 6.23 5.26
CA VAL A 48 -9.56 5.11 5.42
C VAL A 48 -8.89 3.83 5.91
N ARG A 49 -7.55 3.71 5.83
CA ARG A 49 -6.81 2.51 6.27
C ARG A 49 -6.06 2.75 7.57
N THR A 50 -6.78 3.22 8.57
CA THR A 50 -6.26 3.24 9.94
C THR A 50 -6.14 1.80 10.46
N ALA A 51 -5.20 1.57 11.39
CA ALA A 51 -4.99 0.25 11.99
C ALA A 51 -6.28 -0.28 12.66
N GLU A 52 -7.04 0.60 13.30
CA GLU A 52 -8.34 0.29 13.92
C GLU A 52 -9.36 -0.25 12.91
N ARG A 53 -9.47 0.38 11.73
CA ARG A 53 -10.38 -0.08 10.68
C ARG A 53 -9.97 -1.44 10.11
N ILE A 54 -8.66 -1.67 9.97
CA ILE A 54 -8.13 -2.96 9.52
C ILE A 54 -8.47 -4.04 10.56
N ALA A 55 -8.28 -3.77 11.84
CA ALA A 55 -8.62 -4.69 12.93
C ALA A 55 -10.12 -5.00 12.98
N SER A 56 -10.98 -3.99 12.87
CA SER A 56 -12.44 -4.17 12.83
C SER A 56 -12.89 -5.02 11.63
N VAL A 57 -12.33 -4.78 10.44
CA VAL A 57 -12.61 -5.60 9.25
C VAL A 57 -12.11 -7.03 9.46
N ALA A 58 -10.91 -7.22 10.02
CA ALA A 58 -10.35 -8.54 10.30
C ALA A 58 -11.21 -9.35 11.26
N GLN A 59 -11.67 -8.72 12.34
CA GLN A 59 -12.54 -9.36 13.32
C GLN A 59 -13.87 -9.79 12.69
N SER A 60 -14.50 -8.91 11.91
CA SER A 60 -15.71 -9.26 11.15
C SER A 60 -15.47 -10.39 10.15
N VAL A 61 -14.25 -10.55 9.59
CA VAL A 61 -13.93 -11.66 8.65
C VAL A 61 -13.87 -12.96 9.41
N ARG A 62 -13.23 -12.96 10.58
CA ARG A 62 -13.12 -14.11 11.46
C ARG A 62 -14.48 -14.58 11.96
N GLU A 63 -15.33 -13.67 12.42
CA GLU A 63 -16.67 -14.01 12.93
C GLU A 63 -17.59 -14.56 11.84
N ASN A 64 -17.54 -13.99 10.63
CA ASN A 64 -18.50 -14.30 9.57
C ASN A 64 -17.84 -14.34 8.19
N PRO A 65 -17.09 -15.40 7.85
CA PRO A 65 -16.29 -15.45 6.62
C PRO A 65 -17.14 -15.48 5.34
N ARG A 66 -18.38 -15.97 5.41
CA ARG A 66 -19.28 -16.11 4.24
C ARG A 66 -20.04 -14.82 3.88
N THR A 67 -19.90 -13.76 4.65
CA THR A 67 -20.64 -12.51 4.40
C THR A 67 -20.13 -11.81 3.15
N SER A 68 -21.07 -11.37 2.30
CA SER A 68 -20.71 -10.63 1.08
C SER A 68 -20.03 -9.31 1.42
N THR A 69 -19.12 -8.88 0.54
CA THR A 69 -18.43 -7.58 0.66
C THR A 69 -19.41 -6.40 0.75
N ARG A 70 -20.58 -6.52 0.10
CA ARG A 70 -21.64 -5.49 0.14
C ARG A 70 -22.29 -5.42 1.51
N HIS A 71 -22.70 -6.56 2.07
CA HIS A 71 -23.34 -6.62 3.37
C HIS A 71 -22.41 -6.14 4.48
N ARG A 72 -21.16 -6.59 4.44
CA ARG A 72 -20.12 -6.18 5.39
C ARG A 72 -19.82 -4.68 5.33
N ALA A 73 -19.78 -4.10 4.13
CA ALA A 73 -19.63 -2.65 3.96
C ALA A 73 -20.75 -1.86 4.64
N GLN A 74 -21.98 -2.37 4.58
CA GLN A 74 -23.13 -1.80 5.27
C GLN A 74 -23.02 -1.94 6.79
N GLN A 75 -22.63 -3.11 7.30
CA GLN A 75 -22.45 -3.33 8.74
C GLN A 75 -21.36 -2.45 9.36
N LEU A 76 -20.25 -2.26 8.65
CA LEU A 76 -19.10 -1.47 9.13
C LEU A 76 -19.22 0.02 8.79
N ASN A 77 -20.27 0.45 8.09
CA ASN A 77 -20.43 1.81 7.57
C ASN A 77 -19.21 2.31 6.77
N VAL A 78 -18.63 1.44 5.95
CA VAL A 78 -17.46 1.74 5.11
C VAL A 78 -17.85 1.60 3.63
N SER A 79 -17.32 2.46 2.78
CA SER A 79 -17.52 2.31 1.33
C SER A 79 -16.86 1.02 0.80
N ARG A 80 -17.42 0.45 -0.27
CA ARG A 80 -16.98 -0.85 -0.80
C ARG A 80 -15.55 -0.85 -1.33
N THR A 81 -15.08 0.27 -1.86
CA THR A 81 -13.76 0.40 -2.50
C THR A 81 -12.59 0.28 -1.52
N PRO A 82 -12.54 1.00 -0.37
CA PRO A 82 -11.51 0.78 0.64
C PRO A 82 -11.63 -0.59 1.29
N LEU A 83 -12.85 -1.07 1.57
CA LEU A 83 -13.05 -2.40 2.16
C LEU A 83 -12.47 -3.50 1.27
N ARG A 84 -12.76 -3.49 -0.04
CA ARG A 84 -12.16 -4.41 -1.01
C ARG A 84 -10.64 -4.34 -0.99
N ARG A 85 -10.07 -3.14 -0.88
CA ARG A 85 -8.62 -2.98 -0.83
C ARG A 85 -8.01 -3.48 0.48
N ILE A 86 -8.70 -3.31 1.61
CA ILE A 86 -8.28 -3.82 2.92
C ILE A 86 -8.25 -5.36 2.87
N LEU A 87 -9.32 -5.98 2.36
CA LEU A 87 -9.39 -7.43 2.18
C LEU A 87 -8.23 -7.97 1.32
N HIS A 88 -7.97 -7.38 0.15
CA HIS A 88 -6.95 -7.92 -0.75
C HIS A 88 -5.51 -7.51 -0.43
N LYS A 89 -5.26 -6.27 0.00
CA LYS A 89 -3.88 -5.75 0.17
C LYS A 89 -3.36 -5.89 1.59
N ASP A 90 -4.23 -5.73 2.58
CA ASP A 90 -3.82 -5.65 3.98
C ASP A 90 -4.05 -7.00 4.69
N LEU A 91 -5.17 -7.69 4.40
CA LEU A 91 -5.45 -9.03 4.95
C LEU A 91 -5.10 -10.21 4.03
N GLY A 92 -4.95 -9.98 2.71
CA GLY A 92 -4.71 -11.05 1.75
C GLY A 92 -5.85 -12.07 1.61
N VAL A 93 -7.09 -11.68 1.92
CA VAL A 93 -8.27 -12.54 1.76
C VAL A 93 -8.71 -12.53 0.31
N PHE A 94 -8.82 -13.70 -0.30
CA PHE A 94 -9.39 -13.88 -1.63
C PHE A 94 -10.65 -14.72 -1.53
N ALA A 95 -11.60 -14.48 -2.45
CA ALA A 95 -12.81 -15.27 -2.55
C ALA A 95 -12.48 -16.63 -3.20
N TYR A 96 -11.90 -17.54 -2.42
CA TYR A 96 -11.64 -18.90 -2.87
C TYR A 96 -12.89 -19.74 -2.69
N LYS A 97 -13.38 -20.31 -3.79
CA LYS A 97 -14.35 -21.40 -3.77
C LYS A 97 -13.55 -22.70 -3.63
N LEU A 98 -13.41 -23.21 -2.41
CA LEU A 98 -12.84 -24.55 -2.19
C LEU A 98 -13.86 -25.59 -2.69
N GLN A 99 -13.60 -26.19 -3.85
CA GLN A 99 -14.30 -27.40 -4.27
C GLN A 99 -13.58 -28.60 -3.64
N LEU A 100 -14.16 -29.17 -2.60
CA LEU A 100 -13.71 -30.43 -2.01
C LEU A 100 -14.19 -31.56 -2.93
N THR A 101 -13.40 -31.92 -3.92
CA THR A 101 -13.77 -32.93 -4.93
C THR A 101 -13.10 -34.30 -4.68
N GLN A 102 -12.26 -34.43 -3.64
CA GLN A 102 -11.53 -35.67 -3.33
C GLN A 102 -11.50 -35.96 -1.82
N GLU A 103 -11.90 -37.18 -1.44
CA GLU A 103 -11.66 -37.74 -0.12
C GLU A 103 -10.20 -38.22 -0.05
N PHE A 104 -9.36 -37.48 0.69
CA PHE A 104 -7.97 -37.87 0.92
C PHE A 104 -7.82 -38.56 2.27
N GLU A 105 -7.30 -39.79 2.24
CA GLU A 105 -7.16 -40.64 3.41
C GLU A 105 -6.05 -40.17 4.37
N SER A 106 -6.48 -39.98 5.62
CA SER A 106 -5.77 -40.21 6.90
C SER A 106 -4.47 -39.48 7.27
N ARG A 107 -3.71 -38.83 6.38
CA ARG A 107 -2.49 -38.06 6.77
C ARG A 107 -2.61 -36.54 6.64
N ALA A 108 -3.68 -36.04 6.03
CA ALA A 108 -3.96 -34.61 5.87
C ALA A 108 -4.69 -33.97 7.07
N THR A 109 -5.09 -34.76 8.06
CA THR A 109 -5.91 -34.32 9.21
C THR A 109 -5.20 -33.29 10.08
N MET A 110 -3.87 -33.35 10.21
CA MET A 110 -3.09 -32.43 11.05
C MET A 110 -2.96 -31.03 10.44
N ILE A 111 -2.75 -30.94 9.12
CA ILE A 111 -2.68 -29.67 8.38
C ILE A 111 -4.06 -29.01 8.30
N MET A 112 -5.11 -29.81 8.11
CA MET A 112 -6.51 -29.34 8.09
C MET A 112 -6.99 -28.85 9.46
N LYS A 113 -6.47 -29.40 10.57
CA LYS A 113 -6.82 -28.95 11.94
C LYS A 113 -6.29 -27.54 12.20
N PHE A 114 -5.01 -27.31 11.90
CA PHE A 114 -4.40 -25.98 12.04
C PHE A 114 -5.12 -24.90 11.23
N TRP A 115 -5.59 -25.24 10.03
CA TRP A 115 -6.38 -24.33 9.20
C TRP A 115 -7.83 -24.15 9.67
N LYS A 116 -8.47 -25.18 10.24
CA LYS A 116 -9.80 -25.04 10.87
C LYS A 116 -9.76 -24.10 12.08
N ASP A 117 -8.75 -24.22 12.94
CA ASP A 117 -8.65 -23.43 14.16
C ASP A 117 -8.36 -21.93 13.91
N CYS A 118 -7.88 -21.59 12.70
CA CYS A 118 -7.62 -20.21 12.29
C CYS A 118 -8.74 -19.58 11.44
N TYR A 119 -9.67 -20.37 10.89
CA TYR A 119 -10.68 -19.92 9.92
C TYR A 119 -12.13 -20.30 10.25
N LEU A 120 -12.36 -21.06 11.34
CA LEU A 120 -13.68 -21.34 11.91
C LEU A 120 -13.86 -20.67 13.27
#